data_AF-A0A538F2Z3-F1
#
_entry.id   AF-A0A538F2Z3-F1
#
_cell.length_a   1.000
_cell.length_b   1.000
_cell.length_c   1.000
_cell.angle_alpha   90.00
_cell.angle_beta   90.00
_cell.angle_gamma   90.00
#
_symmetry.space_group_name_H-M   'P 1'
#
loop_
_entity.id
_entity.type
_entity.pdbx_description
1 polymer ?
#
loop_
_entity_poly.entity_id
_entity_poly.type
_entity_poly.pdbx_seq_one_letter_code
_entity_poly.pdbx_strand_id
1 'polypeptide(L)'
;MARVYVDGRNVQRSQWPNLSDEELVERCRDWAERHGHEVVLVFDGEAPAGAIGSGHESADDWLIREVPKHPGAWLVTSDRALRDAAAVNAERVIGGGGFLRELLRHR
;
A
#
# COMPACT_ATOMS: atom_id res chain seq x y z
N MET A 1 3.26 -16.20 3.75
CA MET A 1 3.69 -14.84 4.12
C MET A 1 4.01 -14.10 2.84
N ALA A 2 3.30 -13.02 2.54
CA ALA A 2 3.54 -12.17 1.37
C ALA A 2 4.00 -10.79 1.83
N ARG A 3 4.78 -10.11 0.98
CA ARG A 3 5.06 -8.68 1.13
C ARG A 3 4.03 -7.88 0.36
N VAL A 4 3.32 -7.00 1.06
CA VAL A 4 2.16 -6.27 0.55
C VAL A 4 2.54 -4.80 0.42
N TYR A 5 2.73 -4.37 -0.83
CA TYR A 5 3.04 -2.99 -1.17
C TYR A 5 1.76 -2.18 -1.27
N VAL A 6 1.69 -1.08 -0.53
CA VAL A 6 0.48 -0.26 -0.43
C VAL A 6 0.78 1.15 -0.87
N ASP A 7 0.06 1.62 -1.88
CA ASP A 7 0.00 3.03 -2.25
C ASP A 7 -0.87 3.78 -1.24
N GLY A 8 -0.22 4.47 -0.29
CA GLY A 8 -0.89 5.04 0.87
C GLY A 8 -1.87 6.14 0.49
N ARG A 9 -1.47 7.07 -0.38
CA ARG A 9 -2.33 8.18 -0.81
C ARG A 9 -3.52 7.69 -1.61
N ASN A 10 -3.36 6.67 -2.46
CA ASN A 10 -4.48 6.07 -3.19
C ASN A 10 -5.49 5.38 -2.27
N VAL A 11 -4.99 4.62 -1.28
CA VAL A 11 -5.85 3.97 -0.29
C VAL A 11 -6.63 5.02 0.51
N GLN A 12 -5.98 6.06 1.04
CA GLN A 12 -6.66 7.12 1.80
C GLN A 12 -7.77 7.80 0.98
N ARG A 13 -7.50 8.10 -0.29
CA ARG A 13 -8.44 8.77 -1.19
C ARG A 13 -9.62 7.89 -1.61
N SER A 14 -9.61 6.61 -1.26
CA SER A 14 -10.66 5.66 -1.64
C SER A 14 -11.94 5.78 -0.80
N GLN A 15 -11.96 6.62 0.24
CA GLN A 15 -13.15 6.93 1.05
C GLN A 15 -13.08 8.36 1.58
N TRP A 16 -14.24 8.99 1.77
CA TRP A 16 -14.36 10.24 2.51
C TRP A 16 -15.22 10.06 3.79
N PRO A 17 -14.84 10.67 4.93
CA PRO A 17 -13.59 11.39 5.18
C PRO A 17 -12.36 10.45 5.14
N ASN A 18 -11.22 10.99 4.74
CA ASN A 18 -9.97 10.23 4.67
C ASN A 18 -9.45 9.91 6.09
N LEU A 19 -8.77 8.78 6.24
CA LEU A 19 -7.99 8.49 7.46
C LEU A 19 -6.77 9.41 7.56
N SER A 20 -6.27 9.63 8.78
CA SER A 20 -4.94 10.22 8.96
C SER A 20 -3.83 9.28 8.46
N ASP A 21 -2.63 9.81 8.30
CA ASP A 21 -1.47 9.03 7.88
C ASP A 21 -1.10 8.00 8.94
N GLU A 22 -1.12 8.40 10.22
CA GLU A 22 -0.85 7.53 11.37
C GLU A 22 -1.90 6.44 11.53
N GLU A 23 -3.19 6.78 11.38
CA GLU A 23 -4.26 5.79 11.48
C GLU A 23 -4.16 4.76 10.35
N LEU A 24 -3.80 5.18 9.13
CA LEU A 24 -3.59 4.22 8.04
C LEU A 24 -2.41 3.29 8.33
N VAL A 25 -1.30 3.81 8.85
CA VAL A 25 -0.12 3.01 9.23
C VAL A 25 -0.50 1.96 10.28
N GLU A 26 -1.14 2.39 11.37
CA GLU A 26 -1.53 1.51 12.47
C GLU A 26 -2.45 0.38 11.98
N ARG A 27 -3.49 0.72 11.21
CA ARG A 27 -4.42 -0.27 10.67
C ARG A 27 -3.76 -1.24 9.69
N CYS A 28 -2.87 -0.73 8.83
CA CYS A 28 -2.10 -1.57 7.91
C CYS A 28 -1.23 -2.57 8.66
N ARG A 29 -0.55 -2.11 9.73
CA ARG A 29 0.29 -2.96 10.57
C ARG A 29 -0.53 -4.04 11.27
N ASP A 30 -1.61 -3.66 11.93
CA ASP A 30 -2.50 -4.59 12.61
C ASP A 30 -3.08 -5.64 11.65
N TRP A 31 -3.45 -5.20 10.45
CA TRP A 31 -3.90 -6.11 9.40
C TRP A 31 -2.79 -7.08 8.98
N ALA A 32 -1.56 -6.60 8.79
CA ALA A 32 -0.41 -7.42 8.42
C ALA A 32 -0.13 -8.50 9.48
N GLU A 33 -0.11 -8.11 10.75
CA GLU A 33 0.11 -9.01 11.89
C GLU A 33 -0.97 -10.10 11.95
N ARG A 34 -2.25 -9.72 11.80
CA ARG A 34 -3.36 -10.69 11.82
C ARG A 34 -3.34 -11.67 10.65
N HIS A 35 -2.88 -11.25 9.48
CA HIS A 35 -2.89 -12.08 8.26
C HIS A 35 -1.55 -12.78 7.97
N GLY A 36 -0.53 -12.57 8.80
CA GLY A 36 0.79 -13.17 8.62
C GLY A 36 1.48 -12.64 7.35
N HIS A 37 1.43 -11.33 7.15
CA HIS A 37 2.02 -10.62 6.01
C HIS A 37 2.99 -9.54 6.50
N GLU A 38 3.87 -9.10 5.60
CA GLU A 38 4.68 -7.90 5.80
C GLU A 38 4.06 -6.78 4.96
N VAL A 39 3.82 -5.60 5.54
CA VAL A 39 3.30 -4.45 4.78
C VAL A 39 4.41 -3.44 4.54
N VAL A 40 4.48 -2.95 3.30
CA VAL A 40 5.31 -1.83 2.87
C VAL A 40 4.38 -0.72 2.39
N LEU A 41 4.05 0.20 3.28
CA LEU A 41 3.20 1.35 2.99
C LEU A 41 4.07 2.50 2.46
N VAL A 42 3.70 3.06 1.30
CA VAL A 42 4.49 4.07 0.61
C VAL A 42 3.70 5.37 0.48
N PHE A 43 4.35 6.49 0.80
CA PHE A 43 3.82 7.85 0.63
C PHE A 43 4.77 8.69 -0.22
N ASP A 44 4.21 9.65 -0.96
CA ASP A 44 4.99 10.69 -1.63
C ASP A 44 5.76 11.54 -0.61
N GLY A 45 7.05 11.76 -0.86
CA GLY A 45 7.86 12.66 -0.05
C GLY A 45 8.26 12.04 1.28
N GLU A 46 8.04 12.79 2.37
CA GLU A 46 8.22 12.30 3.74
C GLU A 46 7.01 11.45 4.17
N ALA A 47 7.27 10.40 4.96
CA ALA A 47 6.25 9.49 5.45
C ALA A 47 6.21 9.47 6.98
N PRO A 48 5.05 9.13 7.58
CA PRO A 48 4.97 8.84 9.02
C PRO A 48 5.88 7.66 9.40
N ALA A 49 6.24 7.60 10.69
CA ALA A 49 7.01 6.48 11.21
C ALA A 49 6.30 5.14 10.95
N GLY A 50 7.04 4.15 10.45
CA GLY A 50 6.49 2.85 10.06
C GLY A 50 6.04 2.74 8.60
N ALA A 51 6.20 3.81 7.81
CA ALA A 51 6.01 3.80 6.36
C ALA A 51 7.29 4.26 5.63
N ILE A 52 7.30 4.05 4.30
CA ILE A 52 8.35 4.49 3.40
C ILE A 52 7.92 5.81 2.76
N GLY A 53 8.76 6.83 2.92
CA GLY A 53 8.68 8.04 2.10
C GLY A 53 9.47 7.85 0.82
N SER A 54 8.87 8.18 -0.32
CA SER A 54 9.55 8.10 -1.62
C SER A 54 10.66 9.16 -1.79
N GLY A 55 10.73 10.15 -0.90
CA GLY A 55 11.73 11.22 -0.97
C GLY A 55 11.48 12.14 -2.15
N HIS A 56 12.41 12.21 -3.11
CA HIS A 56 12.30 13.11 -4.26
C HIS A 56 11.55 12.51 -5.46
N GLU A 57 11.36 11.19 -5.50
CA GLU A 57 10.52 10.53 -6.52
C GLU A 57 9.07 10.43 -6.06
N SER A 58 8.15 10.11 -6.98
CA SER A 58 6.76 9.81 -6.60
C SER A 58 6.67 8.43 -5.92
N ALA A 59 5.62 8.22 -5.14
CA ALA A 59 5.30 6.89 -4.60
C ALA A 59 5.08 5.87 -5.73
N ASP A 60 4.47 6.30 -6.84
CA ASP A 60 4.25 5.46 -8.02
C ASP A 60 5.58 5.01 -8.62
N ASP A 61 6.52 5.92 -8.86
CA ASP A 61 7.85 5.58 -9.41
C ASP A 61 8.61 4.62 -8.47
N TRP A 62 8.53 4.88 -7.17
CA TRP A 62 9.13 4.01 -6.16
C TRP A 62 8.54 2.59 -6.22
N LEU A 63 7.20 2.48 -6.30
CA LEU A 63 6.48 1.20 -6.37
C LEU A 63 6.75 0.46 -7.69
N ILE A 64 6.76 1.16 -8.82
CA ILE A 64 7.10 0.61 -10.15
C ILE A 64 8.50 0.01 -10.13
N ARG A 65 9.45 0.69 -9.49
CA ARG A 65 10.82 0.21 -9.37
C ARG A 65 10.93 -0.95 -8.38
N GLU A 66 10.19 -0.93 -7.28
CA GLU A 66 10.42 -1.85 -6.16
C GLU A 66 9.60 -3.14 -6.26
N VAL A 67 8.29 -3.07 -6.53
CA VAL A 67 7.39 -4.24 -6.52
C VAL A 67 7.89 -5.38 -7.42
N PRO A 68 8.36 -5.14 -8.67
CA PRO A 68 8.82 -6.23 -9.54
C PRO A 68 10.03 -7.02 -9.03
N LYS A 69 10.80 -6.46 -8.08
CA LYS A 69 11.97 -7.12 -7.48
C LYS A 69 11.60 -8.20 -6.45
N HIS A 70 10.33 -8.28 -6.06
CA HIS A 70 9.85 -9.19 -5.01
C HIS A 70 8.79 -10.14 -5.59
N PRO A 71 9.17 -11.26 -6.22
CA PRO A 71 8.23 -12.27 -6.69
C PRO A 71 7.32 -12.76 -5.55
N GLY A 72 6.02 -12.91 -5.82
CA GLY A 72 5.04 -13.26 -4.78
C GLY A 72 4.50 -12.06 -4.01
N ALA A 73 4.97 -10.84 -4.31
CA ALA A 73 4.46 -9.63 -3.70
C ALA A 73 3.00 -9.36 -4.08
N TRP A 74 2.30 -8.67 -3.20
CA TRP A 74 0.97 -8.12 -3.48
C TRP A 74 1.08 -6.62 -3.67
N LEU A 75 0.24 -6.07 -4.53
CA LEU A 75 0.14 -4.62 -4.75
C LEU A 75 -1.27 -4.13 -4.41
N VAL A 76 -1.36 -3.11 -3.55
CA VAL A 76 -2.60 -2.45 -3.18
C VAL A 76 -2.63 -1.06 -3.80
N THR A 77 -3.46 -0.90 -4.83
CA THR A 77 -3.77 0.39 -5.43
C THR A 77 -5.04 0.28 -6.27
N SER A 78 -5.78 1.38 -6.40
CA SER A 78 -6.85 1.57 -7.38
C SER A 78 -6.37 2.17 -8.69
N ASP A 79 -5.15 2.69 -8.74
CA ASP A 79 -4.59 3.33 -9.94
C ASP A 79 -4.29 2.28 -11.01
N ARG A 80 -4.85 2.47 -12.22
CA ARG A 80 -4.69 1.53 -13.32
C ARG A 80 -3.30 1.60 -13.94
N ALA A 81 -2.74 2.81 -14.10
CA ALA A 81 -1.42 2.98 -14.69
C ALA A 81 -0.34 2.36 -13.77
N LEU A 82 -0.47 2.57 -12.46
CA LEU A 82 0.45 1.96 -11.49
C LEU A 82 0.36 0.43 -11.52
N ARG A 83 -0.86 -0.15 -11.59
CA ARG A 83 -1.01 -1.61 -11.73
C ARG A 83 -0.32 -2.14 -12.97
N ASP A 84 -0.59 -1.52 -14.12
CA ASP A 84 -0.06 -1.97 -15.41
C ASP A 84 1.48 -1.92 -15.42
N ALA A 85 2.08 -0.96 -14.72
CA ALA A 85 3.54 -0.79 -14.64
C ALA A 85 4.21 -1.63 -13.55
N ALA A 86 3.64 -1.72 -12.35
CA ALA A 86 4.29 -2.32 -11.18
C ALA A 86 3.91 -3.80 -10.95
N ALA A 87 2.74 -4.26 -11.40
CA ALA A 87 2.20 -5.58 -11.05
C ALA A 87 2.75 -6.74 -11.89
N VAL A 88 3.76 -6.51 -12.74
CA VAL A 88 4.29 -7.51 -13.69
C VAL A 88 4.65 -8.84 -13.00
N ASN A 89 5.20 -8.78 -11.78
CA ASN A 89 5.56 -9.95 -10.98
C ASN A 89 4.72 -10.09 -9.69
N ALA A 90 3.68 -9.27 -9.53
CA ALA A 90 2.83 -9.34 -8.36
C ALA A 90 1.92 -10.57 -8.45
N GLU A 91 1.86 -11.35 -7.38
CA GLU A 91 0.95 -12.50 -7.28
C GLU A 91 -0.51 -12.05 -7.15
N ARG A 92 -0.72 -10.87 -6.55
CA ARG A 92 -2.07 -10.34 -6.32
C ARG A 92 -2.10 -8.82 -6.39
N VAL A 93 -3.18 -8.30 -6.97
CA VAL A 93 -3.52 -6.88 -6.95
C VAL A 93 -4.83 -6.67 -6.18
N ILE A 94 -4.84 -5.73 -5.24
CA ILE A 94 -6.00 -5.38 -4.42
C ILE A 94 -6.36 -3.90 -4.67
N GLY A 95 -7.65 -3.61 -4.89
CA GLY A 95 -8.11 -2.23 -5.02
C GLY A 95 -8.05 -1.49 -3.69
N GLY A 96 -7.60 -0.22 -3.69
CA GLY A 96 -7.42 0.59 -2.48
C GLY A 96 -8.69 0.72 -1.64
N GLY A 97 -9.86 0.94 -2.26
CA GLY A 97 -11.14 0.99 -1.53
C GLY A 97 -11.64 -0.37 -1.03
N GLY A 98 -11.20 -1.47 -1.65
CA GLY A 98 -11.44 -2.82 -1.13
C GLY A 98 -10.63 -3.06 0.14
N PHE A 99 -9.33 -2.75 0.07
CA PHE A 99 -8.39 -2.87 1.17
C PHE A 99 -8.78 -1.96 2.35
N LEU A 100 -9.09 -0.69 2.11
CA LEU A 100 -9.50 0.23 3.16
C LEU A 100 -10.74 -0.26 3.92
N ARG A 101 -11.73 -0.82 3.22
CA ARG A 101 -12.91 -1.42 3.88
C ARG A 101 -12.54 -2.62 4.75
N GLU A 102 -11.55 -3.40 4.36
CA GLU A 102 -11.03 -4.50 5.15
C GLU A 102 -10.33 -3.99 6.43
N LEU A 103 -9.48 -2.96 6.29
CA LEU A 103 -8.80 -2.30 7.42
C LEU A 103 -9.79 -1.73 8.46
N LEU A 104 -10.95 -1.25 8.02
CA LEU A 104 -11.96 -0.64 8.89
C LEU A 104 -12.91 -1.64 9.56
N ARG A 105 -12.99 -2.88 9.06
CA ARG A 105 -13.87 -3.92 9.64
C ARG A 105 -13.33 -4.52 10.93
N HIS A 106 -12.04 -4.37 11.19
CA HIS A 106 -11.36 -5.01 12.30
C HIS A 106 -10.70 -3.93 13.17
N ARG A 107 -11.30 -3.70 14.35
CA ARG A 107 -10.74 -2.89 15.44
C ARG A 107 -10.05 -3.81 16.44
#